data_AF-A0A8J6UTM1-F1
#
_entry.id   AF-A0A8J6UTM1-F1
#
_cell.length_a   1.000
_cell.length_b   1.000
_cell.length_c   1.000
_cell.angle_alpha   90.00
_cell.angle_beta   90.00
_cell.angle_gamma   90.00
#
_symmetry.space_group_name_H-M   'P 1'
#
loop_
_entity.id
_entity.type
_entity.pdbx_description
1 polymer ?
#
loop_
_entity_poly.entity_id
_entity_poly.type
_entity_poly.pdbx_seq_one_letter_code
_entity_poly.pdbx_strand_id
1 'polypeptide(L)'
;MLNLSMAYIGNLSSTEQLQVENVGTQTAIALTSASSSQQQSQWTSLTTGHWVVPPTLFRTPAGWILRIESAQGQFFVQLAGGRLNLLTAPPSLTGAETLPLQPVAGTNTGAAAASSMPPMLPISPLSPLPPMSPLPSMPPMQMGDMQMQLEPMQMRMGNLQMQIGTPPVTSTPLTPAPAPAPSSTESAQRFCSQCGKAVSLSDRFCAQCGHALTAP
;
A
#
# COMPACT_ATOMS: atom_id res chain seq x y z
N MET A 1 2.55 19.49 -9.87
CA MET A 1 2.95 18.44 -10.84
C MET A 1 2.22 17.18 -10.42
N LEU A 2 1.43 16.57 -11.30
CA LEU A 2 0.69 15.35 -11.01
C LEU A 2 1.66 14.18 -11.07
N ASN A 3 1.85 13.47 -9.95
CA ASN A 3 2.57 12.20 -9.94
C ASN A 3 1.66 11.15 -10.56
N LEU A 4 1.88 10.85 -11.85
CA LEU A 4 1.21 9.73 -12.50
C LEU A 4 1.82 8.43 -11.94
N SER A 5 1.08 7.73 -11.08
CA SER A 5 1.40 6.34 -10.73
C SER A 5 0.74 5.40 -11.74
N MET A 6 1.51 4.41 -12.18
CA MET A 6 1.01 3.36 -13.08
C MET A 6 0.88 2.08 -12.25
N ALA A 7 -0.35 1.64 -12.00
CA ALA A 7 -0.63 0.42 -11.27
C ALA A 7 -1.24 -0.65 -12.18
N TYR A 8 -0.91 -1.90 -11.89
CA TYR A 8 -1.40 -3.08 -12.59
C TYR A 8 -1.73 -4.17 -11.60
N ILE A 9 -2.74 -4.98 -11.91
CA ILE A 9 -3.16 -6.11 -11.10
C ILE A 9 -3.27 -7.35 -11.97
N GLY A 10 -2.88 -8.50 -11.41
CA GLY A 10 -2.92 -9.79 -12.07
C GLY A 10 -3.39 -10.86 -11.10
N ASN A 11 -4.35 -11.66 -11.50
CA ASN A 11 -4.78 -12.82 -10.72
C ASN A 11 -3.90 -14.01 -11.10
N LEU A 12 -3.13 -14.51 -10.13
CA LEU A 12 -2.25 -15.68 -10.30
C LEU A 12 -3.04 -16.97 -10.10
N SER A 13 -3.99 -16.96 -9.17
CA SER A 13 -4.94 -18.06 -8.92
C SER A 13 -6.24 -17.51 -8.33
N SER A 14 -7.17 -18.39 -7.94
CA SER A 14 -8.42 -17.98 -7.25
C SER A 14 -8.18 -17.36 -5.88
N THR A 15 -7.01 -17.60 -5.29
CA THR A 15 -6.64 -17.14 -3.95
C THR A 15 -5.43 -16.22 -3.94
N GLU A 16 -4.78 -16.01 -5.08
CA GLU A 16 -3.52 -15.27 -5.15
C GLU A 16 -3.59 -14.15 -6.19
N GLN A 17 -3.25 -12.94 -5.75
CA GLN A 17 -3.29 -11.73 -6.55
C GLN A 17 -1.97 -10.97 -6.45
N LEU A 18 -1.47 -10.55 -7.60
CA LEU A 18 -0.31 -9.70 -7.76
C LEU A 18 -0.76 -8.27 -8.06
N GLN A 19 -0.24 -7.30 -7.32
CA GLN A 19 -0.34 -5.89 -7.63
C GLN A 19 1.05 -5.33 -7.86
N VAL A 20 1.21 -4.56 -8.93
CA VAL A 20 2.48 -3.93 -9.32
C VAL A 20 2.21 -2.46 -9.56
N GLU A 21 2.92 -1.58 -8.90
CA GLU A 21 2.76 -0.14 -9.02
C GLU A 21 4.11 0.54 -9.23
N ASN A 22 4.16 1.50 -10.15
CA ASN A 22 5.29 2.41 -10.29
C ASN A 22 4.93 3.78 -9.74
N VAL A 23 5.63 4.20 -8.68
CA VAL A 23 5.50 5.51 -8.04
C VAL A 23 6.81 6.27 -8.23
N GLY A 24 6.82 7.20 -9.19
CA GLY A 24 8.03 7.93 -9.56
C GLY A 24 9.06 6.99 -10.20
N THR A 25 10.13 6.67 -9.47
CA THR A 25 11.20 5.74 -9.91
C THR A 25 11.24 4.43 -9.14
N GLN A 26 10.31 4.23 -8.20
CA GLN A 26 10.21 3.01 -7.42
C GLN A 26 9.06 2.15 -7.92
N THR A 27 9.35 0.87 -8.16
CA THR A 27 8.33 -0.16 -8.38
C THR A 27 8.04 -0.87 -7.07
N ALA A 28 6.79 -0.77 -6.62
CA ALA A 28 6.22 -1.55 -5.54
C ALA A 28 5.52 -2.79 -6.10
N ILE A 29 5.78 -3.95 -5.50
CA ILE A 29 5.15 -5.22 -5.86
C ILE A 29 4.52 -5.77 -4.58
N ALA A 30 3.22 -6.04 -4.63
CA ALA A 30 2.48 -6.68 -3.56
C ALA A 30 1.92 -8.01 -4.05
N LEU A 31 2.10 -9.06 -3.25
CA LEU A 31 1.53 -10.38 -3.47
C LEU A 31 0.58 -10.68 -2.31
N THR A 32 -0.70 -10.84 -2.63
CA THR A 32 -1.73 -11.17 -1.64
C THR A 32 -2.21 -12.59 -1.87
N SER A 33 -2.12 -13.42 -0.84
CA SER A 33 -2.63 -14.79 -0.81
C SER A 33 -3.74 -14.90 0.23
N ALA A 34 -4.90 -15.42 -0.16
CA ALA A 34 -6.04 -15.65 0.72
C ALA A 34 -6.25 -17.15 0.95
N SER A 35 -6.27 -17.56 2.21
CA SER A 35 -6.69 -18.90 2.62
C SER A 35 -8.01 -18.82 3.39
N SER A 36 -8.66 -19.96 3.64
CA SER A 36 -9.97 -20.01 4.32
C SER A 36 -10.00 -19.36 5.72
N SER A 37 -8.85 -19.15 6.35
CA SER A 37 -8.76 -18.57 7.69
C SER A 37 -7.90 -17.32 7.79
N GLN A 38 -6.99 -17.06 6.83
CA GLN A 38 -6.08 -15.91 6.89
C GLN A 38 -5.71 -15.39 5.49
N GLN A 39 -5.66 -14.06 5.36
CA GLN A 39 -5.05 -13.37 4.24
C GLN A 39 -3.60 -12.99 4.60
N GLN A 40 -2.65 -13.39 3.78
CA GLN A 40 -1.24 -13.04 3.90
C GLN A 40 -0.83 -12.17 2.72
N SER A 41 -0.29 -10.98 3.01
CA SER A 41 0.26 -10.09 1.99
C SER A 41 1.76 -9.95 2.18
N GLN A 42 2.51 -9.99 1.08
CA GLN A 42 3.93 -9.65 1.00
C GLN A 42 4.10 -8.42 0.13
N TRP A 43 5.05 -7.56 0.49
CA TRP A 43 5.34 -6.34 -0.24
C TRP A 43 6.84 -6.17 -0.41
N THR A 44 7.26 -5.73 -1.58
CA THR A 44 8.66 -5.38 -1.87
C THR A 44 8.70 -4.13 -2.75
N SER A 45 9.74 -3.32 -2.59
CA SER A 45 9.98 -2.17 -3.44
C SER A 45 11.39 -2.24 -4.02
N LEU A 46 11.52 -1.84 -5.29
CA LEU A 46 12.79 -1.78 -5.99
C LEU A 46 12.88 -0.52 -6.85
N THR A 47 14.08 0.03 -6.98
CA THR A 47 14.35 1.14 -7.87
C THR A 47 14.55 0.61 -9.28
N THR A 48 13.55 0.80 -10.14
CA THR A 48 13.59 0.44 -11.57
C THR A 48 13.60 1.68 -12.47
N GLY A 49 13.22 2.85 -11.95
CA GLY A 49 12.96 4.03 -12.77
C GLY A 49 11.57 4.01 -13.41
N HIS A 50 11.37 4.88 -14.39
CA HIS A 50 10.11 4.97 -15.10
C HIS A 50 9.93 3.77 -16.04
N TRP A 51 8.72 3.20 -16.04
CA TRP A 51 8.36 2.14 -16.97
C TRP A 51 8.23 2.71 -18.38
N VAL A 52 8.80 1.99 -19.35
CA VAL A 52 8.69 2.34 -20.77
C VAL A 52 7.59 1.52 -21.44
N VAL A 53 7.33 0.32 -20.90
CA VAL A 53 6.32 -0.62 -21.37
C VAL A 53 5.55 -1.16 -20.16
N PRO A 54 4.24 -1.46 -20.28
CA PRO A 54 3.49 -2.14 -19.23
C PRO A 54 4.17 -3.43 -18.74
N PRO A 55 4.15 -3.72 -17.44
CA PRO A 55 4.70 -4.96 -16.91
C PRO A 55 3.99 -6.17 -17.51
N THR A 56 4.74 -7.23 -17.75
CA THR A 56 4.23 -8.46 -18.36
C THR A 56 4.43 -9.62 -17.40
N LEU A 57 3.37 -10.41 -17.19
CA LEU A 57 3.42 -11.59 -16.35
C LEU A 57 3.48 -12.85 -17.20
N PHE A 58 4.37 -13.78 -16.83
CA PHE A 58 4.57 -15.05 -17.51
C PHE A 58 4.27 -16.20 -16.55
N ARG A 59 3.53 -17.19 -17.03
CA ARG A 59 3.31 -18.46 -16.33
C ARG A 59 4.30 -19.49 -16.85
N THR A 60 5.02 -20.13 -15.94
CA THR A 60 6.00 -21.19 -16.23
C THR A 60 5.66 -22.45 -15.42
N PRO A 61 6.24 -23.62 -15.75
CA PRO A 61 6.07 -24.81 -14.91
C PRO A 61 6.58 -24.64 -13.47
N ALA A 62 7.54 -23.74 -13.24
CA ALA A 62 8.14 -23.48 -11.94
C ALA A 62 7.40 -22.40 -11.12
N GLY A 63 6.36 -21.77 -11.67
CA GLY A 63 5.65 -20.64 -11.05
C GLY A 63 5.51 -19.48 -12.02
N TRP A 64 5.50 -18.26 -11.49
CA TRP A 64 5.27 -17.05 -12.27
C TRP A 64 6.50 -16.18 -12.36
N ILE A 65 6.62 -15.43 -13.45
CA ILE A 65 7.71 -14.50 -13.70
C ILE A 65 7.13 -13.17 -14.15
N LEU A 66 7.34 -12.12 -13.38
CA LEU A 66 7.01 -10.76 -13.73
C LEU A 66 8.24 -10.12 -14.41
N ARG A 67 8.04 -9.60 -15.62
CA ARG A 67 9.02 -8.78 -16.34
C ARG A 67 8.59 -7.32 -16.27
N ILE A 68 9.52 -6.48 -15.83
CA ILE A 68 9.37 -5.03 -15.80
C ILE A 68 10.41 -4.45 -16.74
N GLU A 69 9.96 -3.62 -17.69
CA GLU A 69 10.83 -2.92 -18.62
C GLU A 69 10.79 -1.42 -18.35
N SER A 70 11.95 -0.89 -18.02
CA SER A 70 12.13 0.47 -17.55
C SER A 70 13.26 1.17 -18.30
N ALA A 71 13.40 2.48 -18.09
CA ALA A 71 14.50 3.25 -18.64
C ALA A 71 15.88 2.76 -18.15
N GLN A 72 15.94 2.03 -17.04
CA GLN A 72 17.17 1.49 -16.46
C GLN A 72 17.49 0.06 -16.94
N GLY A 73 16.59 -0.57 -17.68
CA GLY A 73 16.74 -1.94 -18.17
C GLY A 73 15.58 -2.84 -17.80
N GLN A 74 15.85 -4.16 -17.84
CA GLN A 74 14.87 -5.21 -17.58
C GLN A 74 15.07 -5.80 -16.21
N PHE A 75 13.97 -5.94 -15.47
CA PHE A 75 13.94 -6.56 -14.16
C PHE A 75 13.01 -7.76 -14.20
N PHE A 76 13.43 -8.86 -13.59
CA PHE A 76 12.67 -10.10 -13.53
C PHE A 76 12.41 -10.47 -12.07
N VAL A 77 11.14 -10.69 -11.72
CA VAL A 77 10.72 -11.13 -10.39
C VAL A 77 10.03 -12.47 -10.52
N GLN A 78 10.53 -13.47 -9.81
CA GLN A 78 9.90 -14.77 -9.71
C GLN A 78 8.89 -14.78 -8.55
N LEU A 79 7.70 -15.34 -8.81
CA LEU A 79 6.66 -15.55 -7.82
C LEU A 79 6.37 -17.06 -7.73
N ALA A 80 6.72 -17.66 -6.60
CA ALA A 80 6.53 -19.09 -6.36
C ALA A 80 6.31 -19.36 -4.88
N GLY A 81 5.33 -20.23 -4.55
CA GLY A 81 5.02 -20.60 -3.17
C GLY A 81 4.65 -19.41 -2.28
N GLY A 82 3.96 -18.40 -2.84
CA GLY A 82 3.58 -17.18 -2.12
C GLY A 82 4.76 -16.28 -1.75
N ARG A 83 5.92 -16.40 -2.41
CA ARG A 83 7.11 -15.57 -2.16
C ARG A 83 7.52 -14.80 -3.41
N LEU A 84 8.06 -13.61 -3.19
CA LEU A 84 8.68 -12.77 -4.23
C LEU A 84 10.19 -12.94 -4.19
N ASN A 85 10.80 -13.20 -5.35
CA ASN A 85 12.25 -13.31 -5.49
C ASN A 85 12.73 -12.49 -6.69
N LEU A 86 13.60 -11.50 -6.45
CA LEU A 86 14.20 -10.70 -7.52
C LEU A 86 15.33 -11.50 -8.18
N LEU A 87 15.25 -11.66 -9.49
CA LEU A 87 16.27 -12.36 -10.27
C LEU A 87 17.32 -11.37 -10.76
N THR A 88 18.60 -11.74 -10.60
CA THR A 88 19.76 -10.96 -11.08
C THR A 88 20.13 -11.29 -12.53
N ALA A 89 19.53 -12.34 -13.11
CA ALA A 89 19.72 -12.74 -14.49
C ALA A 89 18.37 -13.09 -15.15
N PRO A 90 18.25 -12.96 -16.48
CA PRO A 90 17.02 -13.33 -17.18
C PRO A 90 16.72 -14.83 -17.02
N PRO A 91 15.51 -15.20 -16.57
CA PRO A 91 15.11 -16.60 -16.47
C PRO A 91 14.80 -17.19 -17.84
N SER A 92 14.83 -18.53 -17.94
CA SER A 92 14.31 -19.22 -19.12
C SER A 92 12.79 -19.09 -19.19
N LEU A 93 12.28 -18.51 -20.28
CA LEU A 93 10.85 -18.39 -20.58
C LEU A 93 10.36 -19.46 -21.57
N THR A 94 11.10 -20.57 -21.70
CA THR A 94 10.75 -21.64 -22.64
C THR A 94 9.43 -22.29 -22.23
N GLY A 95 8.43 -22.25 -23.13
CA GLY A 95 7.09 -22.75 -22.85
C GLY A 95 6.28 -21.88 -21.89
N ALA A 96 6.69 -20.63 -21.66
CA ALA A 96 5.95 -19.71 -20.81
C ALA A 96 4.70 -19.16 -21.52
N GLU A 97 3.59 -19.10 -20.80
CA GLU A 97 2.35 -18.45 -21.25
C GLU A 97 2.32 -17.00 -20.76
N THR A 98 1.98 -16.05 -21.64
CA THR A 98 1.88 -14.64 -21.26
C THR A 98 0.48 -14.32 -20.74
N LEU A 99 0.41 -13.76 -19.53
CA LEU A 99 -0.83 -13.26 -18.94
C LEU A 99 -0.82 -11.73 -18.92
N PRO A 100 -1.80 -11.07 -19.57
CA PRO A 100 -1.91 -9.62 -19.53
C PRO A 100 -2.34 -9.16 -18.13
N LEU A 101 -1.63 -8.17 -17.58
CA LEU A 101 -2.04 -7.50 -16.36
C LEU A 101 -3.11 -6.45 -16.65
N GLN A 102 -4.06 -6.29 -15.74
CA GLN A 102 -5.10 -5.28 -15.83
C GLN A 102 -4.59 -3.96 -15.25
N PRO A 103 -4.64 -2.84 -16.00
CA PRO A 103 -4.26 -1.54 -15.45
C PRO A 103 -5.25 -1.13 -14.36
N VAL A 104 -4.72 -0.74 -13.21
CA VAL A 104 -5.47 -0.08 -12.14
C VAL A 104 -5.19 1.40 -12.31
N ALA A 105 -6.22 2.17 -12.71
CA ALA A 105 -6.10 3.61 -12.74
C ALA A 105 -5.72 4.08 -11.32
N GLY A 106 -4.57 4.75 -11.20
CA GLY A 106 -4.05 5.23 -9.92
C GLY A 106 -5.16 5.94 -9.16
N THR A 107 -5.63 5.32 -8.07
CA THR A 107 -6.59 5.96 -7.19
C THR A 107 -5.84 7.05 -6.46
N ASN A 108 -5.87 8.25 -7.02
CA ASN A 108 -5.75 9.45 -6.22
C ASN A 108 -6.69 9.26 -5.03
N THR A 109 -6.15 9.35 -3.82
CA THR A 109 -6.92 9.54 -2.60
C THR A 109 -7.94 10.65 -2.87
N GLY A 110 -9.21 10.27 -3.04
CA GLY A 110 -10.32 11.19 -3.29
C GLY A 110 -10.69 11.44 -4.76
N ALA A 111 -11.11 10.41 -5.51
CA ALA A 111 -12.11 10.60 -6.56
C ALA A 111 -12.88 9.29 -6.79
N ALA A 112 -14.18 9.35 -6.52
CA ALA A 112 -15.13 8.27 -6.77
C ALA A 112 -15.05 7.77 -8.21
N ALA A 113 -15.29 6.46 -8.35
CA ALA A 113 -15.53 5.72 -9.58
C ALA A 113 -16.03 6.58 -10.76
N ALA A 114 -15.15 6.85 -11.71
CA ALA A 114 -15.55 7.12 -13.08
C ALA A 114 -15.53 5.78 -13.83
N SER A 115 -16.64 5.05 -13.72
CA SER A 115 -16.96 3.95 -14.61
C SER A 115 -16.75 4.41 -16.05
N SER A 116 -15.92 3.68 -16.79
CA SER A 116 -15.78 3.80 -18.23
C SER A 116 -17.16 3.57 -18.87
N MET A 117 -17.87 4.66 -19.17
CA MET A 117 -19.03 4.61 -20.04
C MET A 117 -18.56 4.40 -21.49
N PRO A 118 -19.27 3.60 -22.29
CA PRO A 118 -19.01 3.51 -23.72
C PRO A 118 -19.21 4.88 -24.40
N PRO A 119 -18.51 5.18 -25.51
CA PRO A 119 -18.65 6.44 -26.22
C PRO A 119 -20.11 6.59 -26.67
N MET A 120 -20.79 7.61 -26.15
CA MET A 120 -22.14 7.94 -26.60
C MET A 120 -22.09 8.40 -28.06
N LEU A 121 -22.86 7.74 -28.91
CA LEU A 121 -23.25 8.25 -30.22
C LEU A 121 -23.97 9.61 -30.05
N PRO A 122 -23.87 10.53 -31.02
CA PRO A 122 -24.56 11.81 -30.94
C PRO A 122 -26.07 11.59 -30.83
N ILE A 123 -26.62 11.98 -29.70
CA ILE A 123 -28.05 11.88 -29.39
C ILE A 123 -28.76 12.96 -30.21
N SER A 124 -29.66 12.54 -31.10
CA SER A 124 -30.53 13.46 -31.84
C SER A 124 -31.36 14.31 -30.86
N PRO A 125 -31.61 15.60 -31.14
CA PRO A 125 -32.37 16.46 -30.23
C PRO A 125 -33.80 15.92 -30.06
N LEU A 126 -34.12 15.52 -28.83
CA LEU A 126 -35.46 15.12 -28.42
C LEU A 126 -36.37 16.35 -28.36
N SER A 127 -37.59 16.19 -28.86
CA SER A 127 -38.66 17.19 -28.79
C SER A 127 -38.96 17.62 -27.35
N PRO A 128 -39.34 18.89 -27.11
CA PRO A 128 -39.55 19.41 -25.77
C PRO A 128 -40.72 18.71 -25.06
N LEU A 129 -40.44 18.21 -23.86
CA LEU A 129 -41.43 17.63 -22.95
C LEU A 129 -42.32 18.73 -22.34
N PRO A 130 -43.59 18.42 -22.04
CA PRO A 130 -44.49 19.32 -21.32
C PRO A 130 -44.06 19.52 -19.85
N PRO A 131 -44.40 20.67 -19.22
CA PRO A 131 -43.96 21.00 -17.87
C PRO A 131 -44.60 20.07 -16.82
N MET A 132 -43.76 19.50 -15.96
CA MET A 132 -44.20 18.72 -14.80
C MET A 132 -44.54 19.62 -13.60
N SER A 133 -45.62 19.29 -12.91
CA SER A 133 -46.10 19.94 -11.69
C SER A 133 -45.11 19.76 -10.52
N PRO A 134 -45.04 20.72 -9.57
CA PRO A 134 -44.08 20.66 -8.46
C PRO A 134 -44.42 19.56 -7.45
N LEU A 135 -43.39 18.78 -7.10
CA LEU A 135 -43.43 17.78 -6.02
C LEU A 135 -43.49 18.47 -4.64
N PRO A 136 -44.21 17.90 -3.66
CA PRO A 136 -44.22 18.41 -2.29
C PRO A 136 -42.91 18.14 -1.56
N SER A 137 -42.54 19.07 -0.68
CA SER A 137 -41.33 19.10 0.14
C SER A 137 -41.24 17.92 1.11
N MET A 138 -40.05 17.31 1.19
CA MET A 138 -39.74 16.27 2.18
C MET A 138 -39.53 16.87 3.58
N PRO A 139 -39.87 16.13 4.66
CA PRO A 139 -39.63 16.55 6.04
C PRO A 139 -38.13 16.48 6.41
N PRO A 140 -37.67 17.23 7.43
CA PRO A 140 -36.28 17.27 7.85
C PRO A 140 -35.86 15.94 8.51
N MET A 141 -34.74 15.37 8.04
CA MET A 141 -34.10 14.23 8.71
C MET A 141 -33.47 14.70 10.02
N GLN A 142 -33.89 14.10 11.14
CA GLN A 142 -33.29 14.31 12.46
C GLN A 142 -32.07 13.40 12.61
N MET A 143 -30.86 13.98 12.72
CA MET A 143 -29.67 13.25 13.15
C MET A 143 -29.62 13.21 14.67
N GLY A 144 -29.75 12.02 15.27
CA GLY A 144 -29.78 11.83 16.72
C GLY A 144 -28.43 12.12 17.41
N ASP A 145 -28.51 12.65 18.64
CA ASP A 145 -27.53 12.73 19.75
C ASP A 145 -26.03 12.63 19.43
N MET A 146 -25.54 13.44 18.48
CA MET A 146 -24.10 13.61 18.27
C MET A 146 -23.50 14.51 19.35
N GLN A 147 -22.86 13.92 20.36
CA GLN A 147 -22.13 14.64 21.41
C GLN A 147 -20.63 14.70 21.09
N MET A 148 -20.13 15.92 20.81
CA MET A 148 -18.70 16.21 20.73
C MET A 148 -18.22 16.80 22.06
N GLN A 149 -17.39 16.07 22.80
CA GLN A 149 -16.70 16.60 23.98
C GLN A 149 -15.31 17.09 23.57
N LEU A 150 -15.02 18.38 23.79
CA LEU A 150 -13.83 19.05 23.25
C LEU A 150 -12.54 18.84 24.06
N GLU A 151 -12.59 18.24 25.26
CA GLU A 151 -11.41 18.09 26.11
C GLU A 151 -11.46 16.77 26.92
N PRO A 152 -10.71 15.71 26.57
CA PRO A 152 -10.06 15.41 25.29
C PRO A 152 -11.08 14.99 24.20
N MET A 153 -10.71 15.13 22.92
CA MET A 153 -11.59 14.82 21.77
C MET A 153 -12.17 13.40 21.85
N GLN A 154 -13.42 13.29 22.30
CA GLN A 154 -14.16 12.04 22.37
C GLN A 154 -15.36 12.10 21.43
N MET A 155 -15.42 11.15 20.50
CA MET A 155 -16.57 10.94 19.64
C MET A 155 -17.38 9.74 20.15
N ARG A 156 -18.64 9.96 20.53
CA ARG A 156 -19.60 8.92 20.92
C ARG A 156 -20.66 8.77 19.84
N MET A 157 -20.77 7.57 19.26
CA MET A 157 -21.83 7.22 18.31
C MET A 157 -22.64 6.07 18.94
N GLY A 158 -23.65 6.44 19.73
CA GLY A 158 -24.38 5.49 20.57
C GLY A 158 -23.46 4.80 21.60
N ASN A 159 -23.30 3.49 21.43
CA ASN A 159 -22.52 2.59 22.28
C ASN A 159 -21.06 2.36 21.80
N LEU A 160 -20.65 2.96 20.68
CA LEU A 160 -19.25 2.97 20.25
C LEU A 160 -18.54 4.27 20.69
N GLN A 161 -17.57 4.13 21.60
CA GLN A 161 -16.63 5.19 21.99
C GLN A 161 -15.28 4.94 21.32
N MET A 162 -14.75 5.94 20.62
CA MET A 162 -13.35 5.96 20.17
C MET A 162 -12.56 7.00 20.99
N GLN A 163 -11.54 6.55 21.72
CA GLN A 163 -10.58 7.40 22.44
C GLN A 163 -9.28 7.46 21.63
N ILE A 164 -8.93 8.63 21.10
CA ILE A 164 -7.61 8.89 20.51
C ILE A 164 -6.79 9.67 21.54
N GLY A 165 -5.70 9.06 22.02
CA GLY A 165 -4.71 9.72 22.86
C GLY A 165 -4.28 8.92 24.08
N THR A 166 -3.29 8.04 23.92
CA THR A 166 -2.09 7.86 24.78
C THR A 166 -1.37 6.55 24.41
N PRO A 167 -0.03 6.53 24.30
CA PRO A 167 0.73 5.29 24.13
C PRO A 167 0.64 4.44 25.41
N PRO A 168 0.65 3.09 25.30
CA PRO A 168 0.72 2.21 26.47
C PRO A 168 2.13 2.26 27.06
N VAL A 169 2.35 3.19 28.00
CA VAL A 169 3.42 3.03 28.98
C VAL A 169 2.94 2.01 30.01
N THR A 170 3.37 0.78 29.82
CA THR A 170 3.37 -0.28 30.83
C THR A 170 3.93 0.27 32.14
N SER A 171 3.04 0.50 33.08
CA SER A 171 3.35 0.72 34.47
C SER A 171 3.82 -0.59 35.10
N THR A 172 5.07 -0.63 35.53
CA THR A 172 5.46 -1.45 36.67
C THR A 172 6.15 -0.52 37.67
N PRO A 173 5.61 -0.38 38.89
CA PRO A 173 6.13 0.55 39.90
C PRO A 173 7.31 -0.07 40.63
N LEU A 174 8.27 0.73 41.09
CA LEU A 174 9.04 0.49 42.33
C LEU A 174 9.89 1.74 42.66
N THR A 175 9.41 2.50 43.66
CA THR A 175 10.15 3.31 44.67
C THR A 175 11.12 4.46 44.27
N PRO A 176 11.13 5.59 45.02
CA PRO A 176 11.93 6.78 44.67
C PRO A 176 13.26 6.94 45.46
N ALA A 177 14.18 7.68 44.81
CA ALA A 177 15.34 8.46 45.29
C ALA A 177 16.70 7.74 45.53
N PRO A 178 17.87 8.45 45.43
CA PRO A 178 18.11 9.86 45.09
C PRO A 178 19.00 10.08 43.84
N ALA A 179 19.08 11.34 43.38
CA ALA A 179 19.95 11.83 42.31
C ALA A 179 21.45 11.54 42.57
N PRO A 180 22.27 11.44 41.50
CA PRO A 180 23.15 12.58 41.23
C PRO A 180 23.31 12.95 39.73
N ALA A 181 23.43 14.26 39.52
CA ALA A 181 24.24 15.02 38.55
C ALA A 181 24.22 14.71 37.02
N PRO A 182 24.24 15.76 36.18
CA PRO A 182 24.09 15.66 34.73
C PRO A 182 25.38 15.19 34.06
N SER A 183 25.32 14.04 33.37
CA SER A 183 26.37 13.60 32.45
C SER A 183 25.80 13.58 31.04
N SER A 184 26.16 14.60 30.29
CA SER A 184 25.97 14.73 28.85
C SER A 184 26.67 13.57 28.13
N THR A 185 25.90 12.55 27.74
CA THR A 185 26.20 11.74 26.56
C THR A 185 24.90 11.18 26.02
N GLU A 186 24.20 12.03 25.26
CA GLU A 186 23.08 11.65 24.41
C GLU A 186 23.59 10.66 23.37
N SER A 187 23.58 9.38 23.74
CA SER A 187 23.80 8.28 22.80
C SER A 187 22.55 8.21 21.95
N ALA A 188 22.54 8.96 20.84
CA ALA A 188 21.51 8.89 19.83
C ALA A 188 21.42 7.45 19.32
N GLN A 189 20.52 6.66 19.92
CA GLN A 189 20.28 5.28 19.54
C GLN A 189 19.70 5.28 18.12
N ARG A 190 20.38 4.59 17.19
CA ARG A 190 19.88 4.40 15.82
C ARG A 190 19.05 3.13 15.79
N PHE A 191 18.16 3.02 14.80
CA PHE A 191 17.38 1.82 14.55
C PHE A 191 17.72 1.26 13.18
N CYS A 192 17.76 -0.05 13.05
CA CYS A 192 17.97 -0.72 11.77
C CYS A 192 16.75 -0.49 10.86
N SER A 193 16.98 0.01 9.65
CA SER A 193 15.92 0.26 8.66
C SER A 193 15.24 -1.02 8.13
N GLN A 194 15.90 -2.18 8.24
CA GLN A 194 15.36 -3.44 7.74
C GLN A 194 14.51 -4.20 8.76
N CYS A 195 14.83 -4.10 10.06
CA CYS A 195 14.14 -4.90 11.08
C CYS A 195 13.68 -4.11 12.32
N GLY A 196 13.95 -2.80 12.38
CA GLY A 196 13.50 -1.91 13.46
C GLY A 196 14.24 -2.07 14.79
N LYS A 197 15.25 -2.94 14.89
CA LYS A 197 15.98 -3.16 16.16
C LYS A 197 16.92 -1.99 16.46
N ALA A 198 17.01 -1.63 17.74
CA ALA A 198 18.00 -0.66 18.22
C ALA A 198 19.42 -1.15 17.93
N VAL A 199 20.25 -0.25 17.42
CA VAL A 199 21.63 -0.48 17.02
C VAL A 199 22.49 0.68 17.52
N SER A 200 23.73 0.39 17.88
CA SER A 200 24.66 1.41 18.34
C SER A 200 25.25 2.18 17.16
N LEU A 201 25.64 3.44 17.39
CA LEU A 201 26.27 4.29 16.38
C LEU A 201 27.60 3.71 15.83
N SER A 202 28.25 2.85 16.62
CA SER A 202 29.48 2.14 16.26
C SER A 202 29.24 0.86 15.45
N ASP A 203 27.99 0.39 15.35
CA ASP A 203 27.68 -0.88 14.67
C ASP A 203 27.70 -0.70 13.16
N ARG A 204 28.50 -1.52 12.46
CA ARG A 204 28.53 -1.57 11.00
C ARG A 204 27.47 -2.52 10.41
N PHE A 205 26.96 -3.44 11.22
CA PHE A 205 25.98 -4.45 10.82
C PHE A 205 24.96 -4.63 11.94
N CYS A 206 23.71 -4.86 11.58
CA CYS A 206 22.67 -5.21 12.55
C CYS A 206 22.89 -6.63 13.08
N ALA A 207 23.06 -6.78 14.39
CA ALA A 207 23.24 -8.08 15.05
C ALA A 207 22.06 -9.05 14.89
N GLN A 208 20.87 -8.56 14.49
CA GLN A 208 19.68 -9.41 14.33
C GLN A 208 19.42 -9.85 12.89
N CYS A 209 19.67 -9.00 11.90
CA CYS A 209 19.36 -9.32 10.49
C CYS A 209 20.57 -9.33 9.55
N GLY A 210 21.76 -8.98 10.05
CA GLY A 210 23.00 -8.94 9.25
C GLY A 210 23.10 -7.79 8.25
N HIS A 211 22.08 -6.92 8.17
CA HIS A 211 22.10 -5.79 7.23
C HIS A 211 23.18 -4.77 7.60
N ALA A 212 23.92 -4.29 6.60
CA ALA A 212 24.92 -3.24 6.78
C ALA A 212 24.24 -1.92 7.17
N LEU A 213 24.67 -1.35 8.29
CA LEU A 213 24.20 -0.07 8.75
C LEU A 213 25.09 0.99 8.12
N THR A 214 24.57 1.73 7.14
CA THR A 214 25.29 2.86 6.56
C THR A 214 25.46 3.90 7.67
N ALA A 215 26.68 4.05 8.18
CA ALA A 215 27.05 5.19 9.02
C ALA A 215 26.82 6.47 8.19
N PRO A 216 26.31 7.56 8.80
CA PRO A 216 26.37 8.86 8.16
C PRO A 216 27.82 9.30 7.91
#